data_AF-A0A562UHP6-F1
#
_entry.id   AF-A0A562UHP6-F1
#
_cell.length_a   1.000
_cell.length_b   1.000
_cell.length_c   1.000
_cell.angle_alpha   90.00
_cell.angle_beta   90.00
_cell.angle_gamma   90.00
#
_symmetry.space_group_name_H-M   'P 1'
#
loop_
_entity.id
_entity.type
_entity.pdbx_description
1 polymer ?
#
loop_
_entity_poly.entity_id
_entity_poly.type
_entity_poly.pdbx_seq_one_letter_code
_entity_poly.pdbx_strand_id
1 'polypeptide(L)'
;MKTLFTKAFILIAIISFAFTAKAQQDYIITTNGDSINCKISFPLIGSPKYKVEGTNESKKIKVDKVKEYSIARRNQTFRAVVIKKATTFFPTKPLYMTVIEKGKINLYEMIYTNTSANGVSTSTKVWYVSKATDTVSELKTTSIFSMDSKKDRKDNFLDLIKDNKEVSDKYLSENKFSFKAILNLVRLYNTGDTTYKDPAGNTSVKKDDKTNNSNKN
;
A
#
# COMPACT_ATOMS: atom_id res chain seq x y z
N MET A 1 12.41 53.13 14.12
CA MET A 1 12.70 51.97 13.24
C MET A 1 13.34 50.78 13.95
N LYS A 2 14.23 50.97 14.95
CA LYS A 2 14.91 49.84 15.64
C LYS A 2 13.99 48.87 16.41
N THR A 3 12.82 49.32 16.86
CA THR A 3 11.87 48.51 17.65
C THR A 3 10.90 47.65 16.83
N LEU A 4 10.77 47.91 15.51
CA LEU A 4 9.95 47.10 14.60
C LEU A 4 10.69 45.84 14.12
N PHE A 5 12.02 45.94 13.92
CA PHE A 5 12.85 44.80 13.54
C PHE A 5 12.99 43.75 14.66
N THR A 6 12.99 44.17 15.94
CA THR A 6 13.10 43.25 17.08
C THR A 6 11.87 42.36 17.25
N LYS A 7 10.66 42.88 16.95
CA LYS A 7 9.42 42.09 17.03
C LYS A 7 9.27 41.07 15.89
N ALA A 8 9.77 41.41 14.69
CA ALA A 8 9.78 40.49 13.55
C ALA A 8 10.70 39.27 13.77
N PHE A 9 11.82 39.45 14.47
CA PHE A 9 12.77 38.35 14.76
C PHE A 9 12.22 37.32 15.76
N ILE A 10 11.42 37.76 16.73
CA ILE A 10 10.77 36.87 17.72
C ILE A 10 9.71 35.98 17.06
N LEU A 11 8.97 36.49 16.07
CA LEU A 11 7.97 35.72 15.35
C LEU A 11 8.59 34.60 14.49
N ILE A 12 9.75 34.86 13.88
CA ILE A 12 10.48 33.88 13.05
C ILE A 12 11.06 32.76 13.91
N ALA A 13 11.58 33.05 15.10
CA ALA A 13 12.15 32.06 16.01
C ALA A 13 11.11 31.06 16.55
N ILE A 14 9.86 31.49 16.76
CA ILE A 14 8.77 30.62 17.25
C ILE A 14 8.32 29.64 16.16
N ILE A 15 8.36 30.03 14.88
CA ILE A 15 8.00 29.15 13.75
C ILE A 15 9.05 28.05 13.53
N SER A 16 10.31 28.27 13.91
CA SER A 16 11.39 27.30 13.73
C SER A 16 11.36 26.10 14.71
N PHE A 17 10.64 26.19 15.83
CA PHE A 17 10.57 25.11 16.84
C PHE A 17 9.40 24.11 16.62
N ALA A 18 8.49 24.37 15.67
CA ALA A 18 7.30 23.53 15.47
C ALA A 18 7.51 22.28 14.59
N PHE A 19 8.71 22.06 14.04
CA PHE A 19 8.97 20.93 13.14
C PHE A 19 10.11 20.03 13.63
N THR A 20 10.07 19.61 14.90
CA THR A 20 10.62 18.28 15.18
C THR A 20 9.65 17.26 14.60
N ALA A 21 9.66 17.11 13.28
CA ALA A 21 9.07 15.98 12.61
C ALA A 21 9.72 14.76 13.23
N LYS A 22 9.06 14.11 14.19
CA LYS A 22 9.47 12.79 14.66
C LYS A 22 9.47 11.93 13.41
N ALA A 23 10.66 11.69 12.87
CA ALA A 23 10.82 10.76 11.77
C ALA A 23 10.04 9.52 12.17
N GLN A 24 9.11 9.11 11.32
CA GLN A 24 8.30 7.92 11.59
C GLN A 24 9.29 6.81 11.98
N GLN A 25 9.04 6.14 13.11
CA GLN A 25 9.88 5.05 13.58
C GLN A 25 9.32 3.74 13.03
N ASP A 26 10.19 2.74 12.82
CA ASP A 26 9.69 1.40 12.49
C ASP A 26 8.89 0.87 13.69
N TYR A 27 7.84 0.10 13.39
CA TYR A 27 7.04 -0.52 14.44
C TYR A 27 6.55 -1.89 13.99
N ILE A 28 6.18 -2.72 14.97
CA ILE A 28 5.40 -3.93 14.76
C ILE A 28 4.08 -3.82 15.50
N ILE A 29 3.06 -4.52 15.00
CA ILE A 29 1.81 -4.82 15.70
C ILE A 29 1.81 -6.31 16.00
N THR A 30 1.73 -6.69 17.27
CA THR A 30 1.66 -8.10 17.69
C THR A 30 0.33 -8.72 17.30
N THR A 31 0.22 -10.05 17.36
CA THR A 31 -1.07 -10.74 17.19
C THR A 31 -2.09 -10.39 18.27
N ASN A 32 -1.64 -9.87 19.42
CA ASN A 32 -2.50 -9.36 20.49
C ASN A 32 -2.95 -7.90 20.26
N GLY A 33 -2.41 -7.22 19.24
CA GLY A 33 -2.74 -5.82 18.91
C GLY A 33 -1.80 -4.79 19.54
N ASP A 34 -0.76 -5.21 20.27
CA ASP A 34 0.21 -4.29 20.87
C ASP A 34 1.05 -3.63 19.78
N SER A 35 1.25 -2.31 19.88
CA SER A 35 2.18 -1.57 19.04
C SER A 35 3.53 -1.45 19.74
N ILE A 36 4.60 -1.87 19.07
CA ILE A 36 5.96 -1.85 19.63
C ILE A 36 6.87 -1.11 18.65
N ASN A 37 7.40 0.03 19.08
CA ASN A 37 8.44 0.76 18.36
C ASN A 37 9.74 -0.05 18.36
N CYS A 38 10.39 -0.15 17.21
CA CYS A 38 11.57 -0.99 17.05
C CYS A 38 12.44 -0.50 15.88
N LYS A 39 13.53 -1.22 15.63
CA LYS A 39 14.31 -1.11 14.39
C LYS A 39 14.15 -2.38 13.59
N ILE A 40 13.72 -2.28 12.33
CA ILE A 40 13.56 -3.43 11.44
C ILE A 40 14.76 -3.56 10.51
N SER A 41 15.33 -4.76 10.42
CA SER A 41 16.46 -5.09 9.55
C SER A 41 16.16 -6.25 8.63
N PHE A 42 16.63 -6.17 7.38
CA PHE A 42 16.50 -7.20 6.36
C PHE A 42 17.87 -7.84 6.12
N PRO A 43 18.12 -9.06 6.61
CA PRO A 43 19.34 -9.77 6.25
C PRO A 43 19.34 -10.08 4.75
N LEU A 44 20.52 -10.29 4.16
CA LEU A 44 20.65 -10.69 2.75
C LEU A 44 19.94 -12.03 2.48
N ILE A 45 19.93 -12.92 3.48
CA ILE A 45 19.28 -14.23 3.44
C ILE A 45 18.36 -14.36 4.66
N GLY A 46 17.12 -14.77 4.42
CA GLY A 46 16.14 -15.13 5.45
C GLY A 46 15.11 -14.03 5.77
N SER A 47 14.37 -14.25 6.85
CA SER A 47 13.23 -13.40 7.22
C SER A 47 13.66 -12.08 7.88
N PRO A 48 12.84 -11.02 7.79
CA PRO A 48 13.06 -9.78 8.51
C PRO A 48 13.17 -9.99 10.02
N LYS A 49 13.93 -9.13 10.68
CA LYS A 49 14.09 -9.11 12.14
C LYS A 49 13.76 -7.73 12.70
N TYR A 50 13.36 -7.68 13.96
CA TYR A 50 13.16 -6.44 14.69
C TYR A 50 13.98 -6.44 16.00
N LYS A 51 14.37 -5.25 16.45
CA LYS A 51 15.07 -4.99 17.72
C LYS A 51 14.36 -3.87 18.46
N VAL A 52 13.88 -4.13 19.68
CA VAL A 52 13.20 -3.12 20.50
C VAL A 52 14.25 -2.19 21.11
N GLU A 53 13.93 -0.90 21.20
CA GLU A 53 14.83 0.10 21.79
C GLU A 53 15.16 -0.25 23.26
N GLY A 54 16.39 0.02 23.69
CA GLY A 54 16.88 -0.36 25.02
C GLY A 54 17.20 -1.85 25.21
N THR A 55 16.86 -2.72 24.26
CA THR A 55 17.22 -4.15 24.29
C THR A 55 18.38 -4.43 23.34
N ASN A 56 19.17 -5.48 23.61
CA ASN A 56 20.19 -5.97 22.68
C ASN A 56 19.71 -7.16 21.82
N GLU A 57 18.53 -7.69 22.12
CA GLU A 57 17.98 -8.86 21.46
C GLU A 57 17.36 -8.52 20.09
N SER A 58 17.66 -9.34 19.07
CA SER A 58 17.03 -9.25 17.75
C SER A 58 16.14 -10.46 17.51
N LYS A 59 14.85 -10.22 17.26
CA LYS A 59 13.82 -11.26 17.09
C LYS A 59 13.39 -11.36 15.63
N LYS A 60 13.18 -12.57 15.13
CA LYS A 60 12.60 -12.79 13.80
C LYS A 60 11.14 -12.33 13.78
N ILE A 61 10.73 -11.65 12.71
CA ILE A 61 9.32 -11.35 12.45
C ILE A 61 8.66 -12.64 11.96
N LYS A 62 7.79 -13.22 12.79
CA LYS A 62 7.04 -14.44 12.47
C LYS A 62 5.54 -14.15 12.45
N VAL A 63 4.82 -14.76 11.51
CA VAL A 63 3.37 -14.52 11.30
C VAL A 63 2.47 -14.95 12.47
N ASP A 64 2.97 -15.83 13.35
CA ASP A 64 2.26 -16.29 14.55
C ASP A 64 2.39 -15.33 15.75
N LYS A 65 3.30 -14.35 15.67
CA LYS A 65 3.58 -13.39 16.75
C LYS A 65 3.39 -11.94 16.34
N VAL A 66 3.60 -11.65 15.06
CA VAL A 66 3.50 -10.31 14.49
C VAL A 66 2.41 -10.34 13.42
N LYS A 67 1.46 -9.41 13.53
CA LYS A 67 0.35 -9.24 12.59
C LYS A 67 0.71 -8.26 11.48
N GLU A 68 1.36 -7.16 11.83
CA GLU A 68 1.72 -6.08 10.92
C GLU A 68 3.11 -5.54 11.31
N TYR A 69 3.88 -5.05 10.35
CA TYR A 69 5.08 -4.28 10.62
C TYR A 69 5.22 -3.15 9.61
N SER A 70 5.79 -2.03 10.05
CA SER A 70 6.01 -0.86 9.21
C SER A 70 7.47 -0.46 9.21
N ILE A 71 7.98 -0.16 8.02
CA ILE A 71 9.34 0.31 7.76
C ILE A 71 9.22 1.78 7.39
N ALA A 72 9.44 2.65 8.35
CA ALA A 72 9.19 4.07 8.18
C ALA A 72 10.10 4.70 7.12
N ARG A 73 11.38 4.30 7.08
CA ARG A 73 12.33 4.77 6.05
C ARG A 73 11.92 4.43 4.61
N ARG A 74 11.00 3.46 4.42
CA ARG A 74 10.45 3.07 3.12
C ARG A 74 9.01 3.53 2.93
N ASN A 75 8.39 4.11 3.96
CA ASN A 75 6.95 4.36 4.00
C ASN A 75 6.14 3.12 3.58
N GLN A 76 6.54 1.94 4.08
CA GLN A 76 5.96 0.66 3.69
C GLN A 76 5.45 -0.10 4.90
N THR A 77 4.20 -0.54 4.84
CA THR A 77 3.59 -1.40 5.83
C THR A 77 3.36 -2.78 5.23
N PHE A 78 3.58 -3.82 6.03
CA PHE A 78 3.37 -5.21 5.66
C PHE A 78 2.42 -5.86 6.66
N ARG A 79 1.46 -6.65 6.16
CA ARG A 79 0.47 -7.33 7.00
C ARG A 79 0.43 -8.82 6.67
N ALA A 80 0.37 -9.65 7.72
CA ALA A 80 0.15 -11.08 7.59
C ALA A 80 -1.29 -11.33 7.14
N VAL A 81 -1.45 -12.04 6.02
CA VAL A 81 -2.74 -12.38 5.41
C VAL A 81 -2.73 -13.81 4.90
N VAL A 82 -3.92 -14.39 4.73
CA VAL A 82 -4.11 -15.76 4.21
C VAL A 82 -4.80 -15.70 2.85
N ILE A 83 -4.21 -16.33 1.83
CA ILE A 83 -4.84 -16.41 0.50
C ILE A 83 -5.97 -17.44 0.54
N LYS A 84 -7.19 -17.04 0.13
CA LYS A 84 -8.41 -17.86 0.22
C LYS A 84 -8.31 -19.17 -0.56
N LYS A 85 -7.73 -19.13 -1.76
CA LYS A 85 -7.55 -20.31 -2.63
C LYS A 85 -6.09 -20.72 -2.57
N ALA A 86 -5.81 -21.77 -1.81
CA ALA A 86 -4.50 -22.40 -1.81
C ALA A 86 -4.17 -22.95 -3.20
N THR A 87 -2.90 -22.91 -3.57
CA THR A 87 -2.39 -23.71 -4.69
C THR A 87 -1.22 -24.54 -4.23
N THR A 88 -0.78 -25.47 -5.08
CA THR A 88 0.46 -26.25 -4.85
C THR A 88 1.66 -25.34 -4.55
N PHE A 89 1.68 -24.13 -5.13
CA PHE A 89 2.75 -23.15 -4.91
C PHE A 89 2.48 -22.22 -3.71
N PHE A 90 1.22 -22.06 -3.31
CA PHE A 90 0.81 -21.18 -2.22
C PHE A 90 -0.08 -21.93 -1.24
N PRO A 91 0.49 -22.65 -0.26
CA PRO A 91 -0.30 -23.26 0.79
C PRO A 91 -1.08 -22.17 1.55
N THR A 92 -2.16 -22.54 2.23
CA THR A 92 -3.01 -21.67 3.08
C THR A 92 -2.29 -21.14 4.33
N LYS A 93 -0.98 -20.91 4.26
CA LYS A 93 -0.18 -20.35 5.35
C LYS A 93 -0.25 -18.82 5.30
N PRO A 94 -0.37 -18.15 6.46
CA PRO A 94 -0.25 -16.71 6.53
C PRO A 94 1.10 -16.25 5.97
N LEU A 95 1.09 -15.13 5.27
CA LEU A 95 2.26 -14.54 4.66
C LEU A 95 2.15 -13.02 4.66
N TYR A 96 3.30 -12.33 4.71
CA TYR A 96 3.32 -10.88 4.72
C TYR A 96 3.17 -10.31 3.31
N MET A 97 2.19 -9.42 3.13
CA MET A 97 1.99 -8.64 1.91
C MET A 97 2.18 -7.15 2.19
N THR A 98 2.65 -6.41 1.18
CA THR A 98 2.70 -4.94 1.25
C THR A 98 1.27 -4.40 1.28
N VAL A 99 0.96 -3.54 2.25
CA VAL A 99 -0.32 -2.83 2.34
C VAL A 99 -0.27 -1.62 1.42
N ILE A 100 -1.12 -1.60 0.39
CA ILE A 100 -1.24 -0.49 -0.56
C ILE A 100 -2.27 0.52 -0.09
N GLU A 101 -3.40 0.03 0.42
CA GLU A 101 -4.48 0.87 0.96
C GLU A 101 -5.10 0.16 2.16
N LYS A 102 -5.32 0.90 3.26
CA LYS A 102 -5.85 0.37 4.52
C LYS A 102 -7.16 1.07 4.84
N GLY A 103 -8.20 0.30 5.17
CA GLY A 103 -9.51 0.84 5.50
C GLY A 103 -10.56 -0.25 5.68
N LYS A 104 -11.82 0.05 5.33
CA LYS A 104 -12.91 -0.94 5.31
C LYS A 104 -12.59 -2.06 4.31
N ILE A 105 -12.06 -1.68 3.15
CA ILE A 105 -11.45 -2.58 2.18
C ILE A 105 -9.93 -2.39 2.28
N ASN A 106 -9.21 -3.48 2.51
CA ASN A 106 -7.76 -3.47 2.46
C ASN A 106 -7.27 -4.00 1.12
N LEU A 107 -6.31 -3.30 0.54
CA LEU A 107 -5.66 -3.65 -0.71
C LEU A 107 -4.19 -3.96 -0.45
N TYR A 108 -3.74 -5.09 -0.96
CA TYR A 108 -2.39 -5.59 -0.75
C TYR A 108 -1.68 -5.85 -2.07
N GLU A 109 -0.35 -5.81 -2.06
CA GLU A 109 0.50 -6.14 -3.19
C GLU A 109 1.49 -7.25 -2.82
N MET A 110 1.67 -8.16 -3.77
CA MET A 110 2.76 -9.12 -3.81
C MET A 110 3.50 -9.00 -5.14
N ILE A 111 4.83 -9.01 -5.08
CA ILE A 111 5.70 -9.07 -6.24
C ILE A 111 6.45 -10.41 -6.21
N TYR A 112 6.29 -11.20 -7.26
CA TYR A 112 7.02 -12.44 -7.47
C TYR A 112 8.09 -12.20 -8.52
N THR A 113 9.36 -12.36 -8.15
CA THR A 113 10.47 -12.28 -9.09
C THR A 113 11.02 -13.68 -9.33
N ASN A 114 10.97 -14.13 -10.58
CA ASN A 114 11.57 -15.38 -11.03
C ASN A 114 12.78 -15.05 -11.90
N THR A 115 13.93 -15.59 -11.53
CA THR A 115 15.17 -15.48 -12.32
C THR A 115 15.41 -16.82 -13.00
N SER A 116 15.42 -16.83 -14.33
CA SER A 116 15.72 -18.03 -15.11
C SER A 116 17.22 -18.33 -15.13
N ALA A 117 17.57 -19.54 -15.57
CA ALA A 117 18.97 -20.01 -15.61
C ALA A 117 19.91 -19.14 -16.46
N ASN A 118 19.36 -18.42 -17.44
CA ASN A 118 20.10 -17.45 -18.27
C ASN A 118 20.22 -16.05 -17.62
N GLY A 119 19.85 -15.89 -16.35
CA GLY A 119 19.92 -14.63 -15.61
C GLY A 119 18.79 -13.64 -15.89
N VAL A 120 17.86 -13.95 -16.81
CA VAL A 120 16.71 -13.07 -17.09
C VAL A 120 15.75 -13.11 -15.91
N SER A 121 15.44 -11.95 -15.35
CA SER A 121 14.50 -11.83 -14.23
C SER A 121 13.17 -11.27 -14.72
N THR A 122 12.09 -11.99 -14.43
CA THR A 122 10.71 -11.55 -14.68
C THR A 122 10.01 -11.29 -13.36
N SER A 123 9.24 -10.20 -13.29
CA SER A 123 8.48 -9.85 -12.09
C SER A 123 6.98 -9.83 -12.36
N THR A 124 6.22 -10.55 -11.56
CA THR A 124 4.76 -10.56 -11.57
C THR A 124 4.24 -9.77 -10.39
N LYS A 125 3.42 -8.76 -10.66
CA LYS A 125 2.69 -7.99 -9.64
C LYS A 125 1.29 -8.56 -9.49
N VAL A 126 0.90 -8.86 -8.27
CA VAL A 126 -0.44 -9.34 -7.91
C VAL A 126 -1.01 -8.48 -6.80
N TRP A 127 -2.23 -7.99 -7.01
CA TRP A 127 -3.02 -7.32 -5.99
C TRP A 127 -4.06 -8.25 -5.42
N TYR A 128 -4.17 -8.20 -4.10
CA TYR A 128 -5.12 -8.95 -3.31
C TYR A 128 -6.01 -7.99 -2.53
N VAL A 129 -7.24 -8.43 -2.25
CA VAL A 129 -8.22 -7.60 -1.55
C VAL A 129 -8.91 -8.38 -0.44
N SER A 130 -9.29 -7.67 0.63
CA SER A 130 -10.13 -8.17 1.71
C SER A 130 -11.04 -7.07 2.24
N LYS A 131 -12.14 -7.46 2.86
CA LYS A 131 -13.05 -6.55 3.57
C LYS A 131 -13.34 -7.13 4.94
N ALA A 132 -12.92 -6.43 6.00
CA ALA A 132 -13.07 -6.85 7.40
C ALA A 132 -12.47 -8.22 7.81
N THR A 133 -11.61 -8.84 6.98
CA THR A 133 -10.93 -10.11 7.32
C THR A 133 -9.45 -10.06 6.97
N ASP A 134 -8.66 -11.01 7.48
CA ASP A 134 -7.27 -11.24 7.08
C ASP A 134 -7.15 -12.31 5.96
N THR A 135 -8.28 -12.77 5.42
CA THR A 135 -8.34 -13.67 4.27
C THR A 135 -8.53 -12.87 2.99
N VAL A 136 -7.61 -13.05 2.05
CA VAL A 136 -7.56 -12.25 0.81
C VAL A 136 -7.88 -13.07 -0.43
N SER A 137 -8.51 -12.43 -1.42
CA SER A 137 -8.72 -12.98 -2.76
C SER A 137 -7.89 -12.21 -3.78
N GLU A 138 -7.43 -12.89 -4.84
CA GLU A 138 -6.75 -12.23 -5.95
C GLU A 138 -7.71 -11.25 -6.63
N LEU A 139 -7.25 -10.04 -6.87
CA LEU A 139 -8.03 -8.98 -7.54
C LEU A 139 -7.47 -8.65 -8.93
N LYS A 140 -6.15 -8.51 -9.05
CA LYS A 140 -5.51 -8.16 -10.32
C LYS A 140 -4.09 -8.70 -10.39
N THR A 141 -3.69 -9.21 -11.55
CA THR A 141 -2.30 -9.62 -11.82
C THR A 141 -1.78 -9.06 -13.14
N THR A 142 -0.46 -8.94 -13.26
CA THR A 142 0.24 -8.76 -14.55
C THR A 142 0.54 -10.09 -15.25
N SER A 143 0.43 -11.21 -14.54
CA SER A 143 0.61 -12.55 -15.13
C SER A 143 -0.52 -12.90 -16.09
N ILE A 144 -0.18 -13.68 -17.12
CA ILE A 144 -1.12 -14.30 -18.04
C ILE A 144 -1.81 -15.50 -17.36
N PHE A 145 -1.13 -16.13 -16.40
CA PHE A 145 -1.64 -17.22 -15.59
C PHE A 145 -2.14 -16.66 -14.25
N SER A 146 -3.45 -16.56 -14.11
CA SER A 146 -4.16 -16.20 -12.87
C SER A 146 -5.03 -17.38 -12.45
N MET A 147 -5.26 -17.54 -11.15
CA MET A 147 -6.12 -18.62 -10.63
C MET A 147 -7.58 -18.41 -11.02
N ASP A 148 -8.01 -17.16 -11.08
CA ASP A 148 -9.39 -16.76 -11.36
C ASP A 148 -9.47 -16.07 -12.72
N SER A 149 -10.59 -16.29 -13.42
CA SER A 149 -10.81 -15.57 -14.68
C SER A 149 -10.87 -14.06 -14.42
N LYS A 150 -10.62 -13.25 -15.46
CA LYS A 150 -10.81 -11.80 -15.36
C LYS A 150 -12.26 -11.45 -14.97
N LYS A 151 -13.24 -12.26 -15.41
CA LYS A 151 -14.65 -12.08 -15.07
C LYS A 151 -14.89 -12.34 -13.58
N ASP A 152 -14.42 -13.48 -13.05
CA ASP A 152 -14.63 -13.82 -11.64
C ASP A 152 -14.01 -12.77 -10.70
N ARG A 153 -12.83 -12.24 -11.05
CA ARG A 153 -12.20 -11.16 -10.27
C ARG A 153 -12.99 -9.85 -10.32
N LYS A 154 -13.59 -9.52 -11.48
CA LYS A 154 -14.46 -8.35 -11.62
C LYS A 154 -15.74 -8.50 -10.79
N ASP A 155 -16.34 -9.68 -10.81
CA ASP A 155 -17.58 -9.99 -10.09
C ASP A 155 -17.33 -10.01 -8.57
N ASN A 156 -16.26 -10.68 -8.13
CA ASN A 156 -15.83 -10.67 -6.74
C ASN A 156 -15.55 -9.24 -6.22
N PHE A 157 -14.95 -8.39 -7.06
CA PHE A 157 -14.71 -7.00 -6.68
C PHE A 157 -16.00 -6.19 -6.57
N LEU A 158 -16.93 -6.36 -7.52
CA LEU A 158 -18.25 -5.73 -7.46
C LEU A 158 -18.99 -6.12 -6.18
N ASP A 159 -18.96 -7.40 -5.83
CA ASP A 159 -19.58 -7.90 -4.59
C ASP A 159 -19.01 -7.28 -3.32
N LEU A 160 -17.73 -6.89 -3.31
CA LEU A 160 -17.11 -6.21 -2.18
C LEU A 160 -17.55 -4.75 -2.02
N ILE A 161 -17.85 -4.07 -3.12
CA ILE A 161 -18.14 -2.63 -3.16
C ILE A 161 -19.63 -2.31 -3.33
N LYS A 162 -20.49 -3.29 -3.63
CA LYS A 162 -21.91 -3.07 -3.96
C LYS A 162 -22.74 -2.41 -2.85
N ASP A 163 -22.26 -2.45 -1.61
CA ASP A 163 -22.89 -1.75 -0.48
C ASP A 163 -22.62 -0.23 -0.47
N ASN A 164 -21.72 0.25 -1.32
CA ASN A 164 -21.53 1.66 -1.60
C ASN A 164 -21.98 1.94 -3.05
N LYS A 165 -23.20 2.46 -3.19
CA LYS A 165 -23.84 2.71 -4.50
C LYS A 165 -22.99 3.60 -5.41
N GLU A 166 -22.42 4.68 -4.88
CA GLU A 166 -21.59 5.61 -5.66
C GLU A 166 -20.37 4.91 -6.26
N VAL A 167 -19.63 4.14 -5.45
CA VAL A 167 -18.44 3.41 -5.89
C VAL A 167 -18.80 2.32 -6.90
N SER A 168 -19.90 1.59 -6.65
CA SER A 168 -20.41 0.55 -7.52
C SER A 168 -20.82 1.10 -8.90
N ASP A 169 -21.60 2.18 -8.93
CA ASP A 169 -22.05 2.82 -10.17
C ASP A 169 -20.86 3.35 -10.98
N LYS A 170 -19.86 3.94 -10.30
CA LYS A 170 -18.63 4.39 -10.93
C LYS A 170 -17.84 3.24 -11.55
N TYR A 171 -17.72 2.13 -10.83
CA TYR A 171 -17.04 0.93 -11.35
C TYR A 171 -17.73 0.36 -12.60
N LEU A 172 -19.06 0.27 -12.58
CA LEU A 172 -19.86 -0.25 -13.70
C LEU A 172 -19.80 0.68 -14.92
N SER A 173 -19.89 2.00 -14.71
CA SER A 173 -19.88 3.00 -15.79
C SER A 173 -18.52 3.14 -16.47
N GLU A 174 -17.42 3.12 -15.71
CA GLU A 174 -16.09 3.25 -16.30
C GLU A 174 -15.63 1.98 -17.01
N ASN A 175 -16.10 0.80 -16.60
CA ASN A 175 -15.68 -0.53 -17.09
C ASN A 175 -14.14 -0.73 -17.12
N LYS A 176 -13.40 0.01 -16.29
CA LYS A 176 -11.94 -0.05 -16.19
C LYS A 176 -11.50 -1.03 -15.11
N PHE A 177 -10.54 -1.88 -15.43
CA PHE A 177 -9.98 -2.88 -14.51
C PHE A 177 -8.45 -2.86 -14.50
N SER A 178 -7.89 -1.66 -14.46
CA SER A 178 -6.45 -1.42 -14.28
C SER A 178 -6.12 -1.27 -12.80
N PHE A 179 -4.84 -1.45 -12.44
CA PHE A 179 -4.35 -1.22 -11.07
C PHE A 179 -4.75 0.18 -10.56
N LYS A 180 -4.50 1.23 -11.36
CA LYS A 180 -4.85 2.60 -10.99
C LYS A 180 -6.36 2.78 -10.75
N ALA A 181 -7.21 2.23 -11.62
CA ALA A 181 -8.67 2.32 -11.46
C ALA A 181 -9.15 1.62 -10.17
N ILE A 182 -8.63 0.42 -9.90
CA ILE A 182 -8.95 -0.33 -8.68
C ILE A 182 -8.56 0.45 -7.42
N LEU A 183 -7.33 0.98 -7.36
CA LEU A 183 -6.85 1.74 -6.20
C LEU A 183 -7.71 2.97 -5.95
N ASN A 184 -8.08 3.71 -6.99
CA ASN A 184 -8.95 4.88 -6.87
C ASN A 184 -10.33 4.51 -6.33
N LEU A 185 -10.91 3.39 -6.78
CA LEU A 185 -12.20 2.91 -6.27
C LEU A 185 -12.12 2.45 -4.82
N VAL A 186 -11.05 1.75 -4.43
CA VAL A 186 -10.83 1.34 -3.03
C VAL A 186 -10.63 2.55 -2.13
N ARG A 187 -9.89 3.57 -2.58
CA ARG A 187 -9.73 4.85 -1.86
C ARG A 187 -11.06 5.57 -1.70
N LEU A 188 -11.80 5.75 -2.79
CA LEU A 188 -13.13 6.35 -2.75
C LEU A 188 -14.05 5.61 -1.76
N TYR A 189 -13.99 4.28 -1.75
CA TYR A 189 -14.74 3.46 -0.79
C TYR A 189 -14.31 3.71 0.67
N ASN A 190 -13.01 3.80 0.93
CA ASN A 190 -12.46 3.91 2.28
C ASN A 190 -12.58 5.33 2.87
N THR A 191 -12.41 6.37 2.05
CA THR A 191 -12.28 7.76 2.52
C THR A 191 -13.37 8.70 2.00
N GLY A 192 -14.13 8.30 0.98
CA GLY A 192 -15.03 9.21 0.26
C GLY A 192 -14.29 10.20 -0.67
N ASP A 193 -12.96 10.07 -0.83
CA ASP A 193 -12.15 10.97 -1.64
C ASP A 193 -11.76 10.33 -2.99
N THR A 194 -11.85 11.12 -4.05
CA THR A 194 -11.43 10.73 -5.41
C THR A 194 -10.01 11.15 -5.76
N THR A 195 -9.33 11.91 -4.90
CA THR A 195 -8.00 12.45 -5.21
C THR A 195 -6.90 11.39 -5.05
N TYR A 196 -6.35 10.94 -6.18
CA TYR A 196 -5.15 10.10 -6.18
C TYR A 196 -3.91 10.96 -5.92
N LYS A 197 -3.30 10.81 -4.74
CA LYS A 197 -1.89 11.17 -4.52
C LYS A 197 -1.04 9.92 -4.67
N ASP A 198 -0.05 9.97 -5.56
CA ASP A 198 0.92 8.89 -5.73
C ASP A 198 1.77 8.78 -4.45
N PRO A 199 1.82 7.60 -3.79
CA PRO A 199 2.65 7.42 -2.60
C PRO A 199 4.16 7.58 -2.88
N ALA A 200 4.61 7.54 -4.13
CA ALA A 200 5.98 7.84 -4.53
C ALA A 200 6.24 9.34 -4.77
N GLY A 201 5.27 10.23 -4.55
CA GLY A 201 5.43 11.67 -4.76
C GLY A 201 5.47 12.11 -6.23
N ASN A 202 5.29 11.18 -7.18
CA ASN A 202 5.13 11.52 -8.59
C ASN A 202 3.71 12.02 -8.84
N THR A 203 3.49 13.32 -8.61
CA THR A 203 2.33 14.01 -9.18
C THR A 203 2.34 13.81 -10.69
N SER A 204 1.41 13.01 -11.21
CA SER A 204 1.12 13.02 -12.63
C SER A 204 0.62 14.42 -12.96
N VAL A 205 1.52 15.25 -13.49
CA VAL A 205 1.21 16.54 -14.10
C VAL A 205 0.03 16.29 -15.03
N LYS A 206 -1.09 16.98 -14.78
CA LYS A 206 -2.15 17.12 -15.78
C LYS A 206 -1.46 17.69 -17.02
N LYS A 207 -1.25 16.87 -18.05
CA LYS A 207 -1.05 17.43 -19.39
C LYS A 207 -2.36 18.10 -19.72
N ASP A 208 -2.39 19.41 -19.58
CA ASP A 208 -3.43 20.23 -20.17
C ASP A 208 -3.38 19.96 -21.68
N ASP A 209 -4.39 19.24 -22.17
CA ASP A 209 -4.68 19.12 -23.60
C ASP A 209 -5.09 20.52 -24.08
N LYS A 210 -4.09 21.34 -24.44
CA LYS A 210 -4.33 22.46 -25.34
C LYS A 210 -4.44 21.91 -26.74
N THR A 211 -5.68 21.63 -27.11
CA THR A 211 -6.17 21.52 -28.47
C THR A 211 -5.71 22.75 -29.26
N ASN A 212 -4.74 22.60 -30.15
CA ASN A 212 -4.48 23.59 -31.19
C ASN A 212 -5.30 23.22 -32.42
N ASN A 213 -6.43 23.89 -32.52
CA ASN A 213 -7.29 23.96 -33.70
C ASN A 213 -7.00 25.29 -34.41
N SER A 214 -6.18 25.30 -35.47
CA SER A 214 -6.09 26.31 -36.54
C SER A 214 -4.91 25.86 -37.44
N ASN A 215 -4.96 25.75 -38.76
CA ASN A 215 -5.64 26.62 -39.71
C ASN A 215 -5.92 25.88 -41.02
N LYS A 216 -7.08 26.23 -41.59
CA LYS A 216 -7.32 26.25 -43.04
C LYS A 216 -6.29 27.13 -43.73
N ASN A 217 -5.69 26.64 -44.79
CA ASN A 217 -5.87 27.12 -46.17
C ASN A 217 -5.14 26.18 -47.14
#